data_AF-A0AAE4M2C4-F1
#
_entry.id   AF-A0AAE4M2C4-F1
#
_cell.length_a   1.000
_cell.length_b   1.000
_cell.length_c   1.000
_cell.angle_alpha   90.00
_cell.angle_beta   90.00
_cell.angle_gamma   90.00
#
_symmetry.space_group_name_H-M   'P 1'
#
loop_
_entity.id
_entity.type
_entity.pdbx_description
1 polymer ?
#
loop_
_entity_poly.entity_id
_entity_poly.type
_entity_poly.pdbx_seq_one_letter_code
_entity_poly.pdbx_strand_id
1 'polypeptide(L)'
;MELHMKKFFLIIPLLFTVLSLQTRAETISGTIDVSINLVEGCVINGNNAVNGSSNIGFGSLNFGDVPAIFTEQEAVLTGEGGTGIEILCSNGVTPTFSLVSGANDPSSTTGNHAMTNGSEFVDYTLFTDSDRSTQFTSSNPIALSTFNGVDSETINLYATAYGTSSVAGSYVDTLNVTLSW
;
A
#
# COMPACT_ATOMS: atom_id res chain seq x y z
N MET A 1 92.40 67.46 9.62
CA MET A 1 91.53 68.40 8.89
C MET A 1 91.27 67.78 7.53
N GLU A 2 90.07 67.25 7.30
CA GLU A 2 89.48 66.97 5.98
C GLU A 2 88.03 66.53 6.29
N LEU A 3 87.07 67.40 5.96
CA LEU A 3 85.64 67.23 6.21
C LEU A 3 85.04 66.44 5.04
N HIS A 4 84.43 65.27 5.31
CA HIS A 4 83.60 64.58 4.32
C HIS A 4 82.11 64.79 4.62
N MET A 5 81.51 65.72 3.87
CA MET A 5 80.12 66.13 3.93
C MET A 5 79.21 65.04 3.34
N LYS A 6 78.49 64.33 4.20
CA LYS A 6 77.64 63.17 3.84
C LYS A 6 76.26 63.67 3.40
N LYS A 7 75.95 63.55 2.10
CA LYS A 7 74.67 63.97 1.50
C LYS A 7 73.50 63.21 2.13
N PHE A 8 72.60 63.95 2.76
CA PHE A 8 71.41 63.42 3.41
C PHE A 8 70.25 63.36 2.40
N PHE A 9 69.94 62.16 1.89
CA PHE A 9 68.75 61.92 1.09
C PHE A 9 67.58 61.61 2.03
N LEU A 10 66.61 62.52 2.09
CA LEU A 10 65.41 62.40 2.92
C LEU A 10 64.37 61.58 2.16
N ILE A 11 64.29 60.28 2.44
CA ILE A 11 63.30 59.35 1.88
C ILE A 11 62.06 59.37 2.80
N ILE A 12 60.97 59.96 2.33
CA ILE A 12 59.66 59.90 2.99
C ILE A 12 59.02 58.55 2.63
N PRO A 13 58.75 57.64 3.58
CA PRO A 13 58.06 56.40 3.28
C PRO A 13 56.57 56.70 3.04
N LEU A 14 56.11 56.50 1.81
CA LEU A 14 54.70 56.56 1.45
C LEU A 14 53.99 55.32 2.02
N LEU A 15 53.30 55.50 3.15
CA LEU A 15 52.55 54.45 3.83
C LEU A 15 51.30 54.09 3.01
N PHE A 16 51.41 53.08 2.15
CA PHE A 16 50.28 52.52 1.40
C PHE A 16 49.36 51.75 2.36
N THR A 17 48.30 52.40 2.84
CA THR A 17 47.21 51.72 3.57
C THR A 17 46.39 50.90 2.57
N VAL A 18 46.62 49.58 2.55
CA VAL A 18 45.73 48.62 1.88
C VAL A 18 44.37 48.66 2.58
N LEU A 19 43.39 49.29 1.95
CA LEU A 19 41.99 49.17 2.33
C LEU A 19 41.55 47.74 2.00
N SER A 20 41.59 46.85 2.99
CA SER A 20 40.96 45.55 2.89
C SER A 20 39.45 45.76 2.79
N LEU A 21 38.90 45.72 1.58
CA LEU A 21 37.46 45.68 1.34
C LEU A 21 36.93 44.38 1.96
N GLN A 22 36.43 44.44 3.20
CA GLN A 22 35.70 43.34 3.79
C GLN A 22 34.36 43.23 3.05
N THR A 23 34.25 42.31 2.10
CA THR A 23 32.97 41.93 1.50
C THR A 23 32.12 41.27 2.58
N ARG A 24 31.19 42.02 3.17
CA ARG A 24 30.20 41.49 4.11
C ARG A 24 29.17 40.73 3.29
N ALA A 25 29.16 39.40 3.38
CA ALA A 25 28.08 38.60 2.83
C ALA A 25 26.78 38.97 3.57
N GLU A 26 25.77 39.41 2.84
CA GLU A 26 24.46 39.72 3.40
C GLU A 26 23.63 38.45 3.42
N THR A 27 23.45 37.87 4.61
CA THR A 27 22.68 36.63 4.81
C THR A 27 21.26 36.97 5.23
N ILE A 28 20.28 36.51 4.47
CA ILE A 28 18.86 36.53 4.84
C ILE A 28 18.51 35.13 5.36
N SER A 29 18.06 35.05 6.60
CA SER A 29 17.58 33.83 7.25
C SER A 29 16.08 33.88 7.46
N GLY A 30 15.41 32.73 7.35
CA GLY A 30 13.99 32.57 7.63
C GLY A 30 13.70 31.20 8.24
N THR A 31 12.41 30.91 8.46
CA THR A 31 11.91 29.63 9.00
C THR A 31 10.96 28.97 8.02
N ILE A 32 10.84 27.64 8.10
CA ILE A 32 9.85 26.84 7.37
C ILE A 32 8.96 26.17 8.40
N ASP A 33 7.65 26.35 8.28
CA ASP A 33 6.68 25.64 9.09
C ASP A 33 6.42 24.24 8.50
N VAL A 34 6.46 23.22 9.35
CA VAL A 34 6.24 21.81 8.98
C VAL A 34 5.11 21.25 9.84
N SER A 35 4.10 20.65 9.22
CA SER A 35 2.96 20.04 9.92
C SER A 35 2.52 18.73 9.27
N ILE A 36 1.92 17.85 10.08
CA ILE A 36 1.28 16.60 9.65
C ILE A 36 0.01 16.40 10.48
N ASN A 37 -1.07 15.93 9.85
CA ASN A 37 -2.28 15.48 10.54
C ASN A 37 -2.30 13.95 10.55
N LEU A 38 -2.28 13.34 11.74
CA LEU A 38 -2.39 11.91 11.92
C LEU A 38 -3.84 11.55 12.26
N VAL A 39 -4.40 10.61 11.51
CA VAL A 39 -5.73 10.06 11.74
C VAL A 39 -5.62 8.55 11.87
N GLU A 40 -6.63 7.92 12.46
CA GLU A 40 -6.73 6.47 12.48
C GLU A 40 -6.85 5.92 11.06
N GLY A 41 -6.15 4.82 10.83
CA GLY A 41 -6.14 4.13 9.55
C GLY A 41 -5.33 2.84 9.63
N CYS A 42 -5.32 2.14 8.50
CA CYS A 42 -4.61 0.89 8.30
C CYS A 42 -3.73 0.96 7.07
N VAL A 43 -2.65 0.18 7.07
CA VAL A 43 -1.85 -0.13 5.90
C VAL A 43 -2.29 -1.51 5.43
N ILE A 44 -2.80 -1.62 4.20
CA ILE A 44 -3.33 -2.85 3.61
C ILE A 44 -2.43 -3.22 2.43
N ASN A 45 -1.72 -4.33 2.52
CA ASN A 45 -0.71 -4.74 1.53
C ASN A 45 0.26 -3.59 1.18
N GLY A 46 0.71 -2.82 2.18
CA GLY A 46 1.58 -1.65 1.97
C GLY A 46 0.87 -0.35 1.55
N ASN A 47 -0.44 -0.35 1.34
CA ASN A 47 -1.21 0.83 0.92
C ASN A 47 -1.88 1.50 2.13
N ASN A 48 -1.64 2.81 2.31
CA ASN A 48 -2.29 3.59 3.36
C ASN A 48 -3.80 3.74 3.08
N ALA A 49 -4.62 3.31 4.04
CA ALA A 49 -6.07 3.37 4.01
C ALA A 49 -6.59 4.08 5.28
N VAL A 50 -7.22 5.23 5.08
CA VAL A 50 -7.95 5.99 6.10
C VAL A 50 -9.46 5.93 5.83
N ASN A 51 -10.28 6.45 6.73
CA ASN A 51 -11.73 6.53 6.52
C ASN A 51 -12.08 7.19 5.17
N GLY A 52 -12.96 6.54 4.40
CA GLY A 52 -13.37 7.00 3.07
C GLY A 52 -12.42 6.64 1.92
N SER A 53 -11.31 5.94 2.21
CA SER A 53 -10.44 5.41 1.16
C SER A 53 -11.21 4.42 0.28
N SER A 54 -10.92 4.44 -1.02
CA SER A 54 -11.53 3.55 -2.02
C SER A 54 -10.46 3.04 -2.97
N ASN A 55 -10.77 2.00 -3.75
CA ASN A 55 -9.84 1.35 -4.69
C ASN A 55 -8.56 0.80 -4.03
N ILE A 56 -8.65 0.37 -2.77
CA ILE A 56 -7.55 -0.34 -2.10
C ILE A 56 -7.52 -1.79 -2.60
N GLY A 57 -6.35 -2.24 -3.04
CA GLY A 57 -6.13 -3.62 -3.49
C GLY A 57 -6.00 -4.59 -2.32
N PHE A 58 -7.00 -5.45 -2.12
CA PHE A 58 -6.96 -6.48 -1.09
C PHE A 58 -6.22 -7.75 -1.53
N GLY A 59 -6.01 -7.93 -2.83
CA GLY A 59 -5.25 -9.06 -3.38
C GLY A 59 -5.90 -9.63 -4.64
N SER A 60 -5.42 -10.80 -5.05
CA SER A 60 -5.89 -11.54 -6.21
C SER A 60 -6.10 -13.02 -5.89
N LEU A 61 -7.20 -13.58 -6.39
CA LEU A 61 -7.45 -15.01 -6.46
C LEU A 61 -7.26 -15.47 -7.90
N ASN A 62 -6.31 -16.36 -8.13
CA ASN A 62 -6.03 -16.92 -9.45
C ASN A 62 -6.08 -18.45 -9.38
N PHE A 63 -7.00 -19.04 -10.11
CA PHE A 63 -7.18 -20.49 -10.21
C PHE A 63 -6.19 -21.15 -11.20
N GLY A 64 -5.43 -20.36 -11.96
CA GLY A 64 -4.50 -20.84 -12.97
C GLY A 64 -5.19 -21.33 -14.25
N ASP A 65 -4.41 -21.96 -15.13
CA ASP A 65 -4.92 -22.55 -16.37
C ASP A 65 -5.49 -23.95 -16.09
N VAL A 66 -6.79 -24.12 -16.34
CA VAL A 66 -7.49 -25.41 -16.23
C VAL A 66 -8.25 -25.76 -17.51
N PRO A 67 -8.34 -27.03 -17.91
CA PRO A 67 -9.20 -27.44 -19.01
C PRO A 67 -10.66 -27.11 -18.70
N ALA A 68 -11.44 -26.66 -19.70
CA ALA A 68 -12.86 -26.33 -19.53
C ALA A 68 -13.77 -27.55 -19.22
N ILE A 69 -13.21 -28.70 -18.85
CA ILE A 69 -13.94 -29.91 -18.44
C ILE A 69 -13.53 -30.34 -17.02
N PHE A 70 -13.02 -29.41 -16.22
CA PHE A 70 -12.63 -29.64 -14.84
C PHE A 70 -13.86 -29.84 -13.94
N THR A 71 -13.68 -30.43 -12.75
CA THR A 71 -14.74 -30.58 -11.75
C THR A 71 -14.60 -29.54 -10.66
N GLU A 72 -13.41 -29.48 -10.05
CA GLU A 72 -13.05 -28.48 -9.05
C GLU A 72 -11.63 -27.98 -9.31
N GLN A 73 -11.39 -26.71 -9.00
CA GLN A 73 -10.06 -26.11 -8.99
C GLN A 73 -9.90 -25.23 -7.76
N GLU A 74 -8.76 -25.35 -7.10
CA GLU A 74 -8.47 -24.64 -5.88
C GLU A 74 -7.54 -23.44 -6.12
N ALA A 75 -7.75 -22.38 -5.34
CA ALA A 75 -6.88 -21.22 -5.25
C ALA A 75 -6.75 -20.73 -3.80
N VAL A 76 -5.75 -19.88 -3.57
CA VAL A 76 -5.52 -19.13 -2.34
C VAL A 76 -5.32 -17.67 -2.72
N LEU A 77 -5.88 -16.75 -1.93
CA LEU A 77 -5.74 -15.32 -2.17
C LEU A 77 -4.29 -14.90 -1.93
N THR A 78 -3.77 -14.07 -2.83
CA THR A 78 -2.44 -13.47 -2.73
C THR A 78 -2.54 -11.95 -2.72
N GLY A 79 -2.05 -11.31 -1.66
CA GLY A 79 -1.80 -9.88 -1.57
C GLY A 79 -0.49 -9.48 -2.27
N GLU A 80 -0.19 -8.19 -2.28
CA GLU A 80 0.98 -7.63 -3.01
C GLU A 80 2.33 -8.17 -2.48
N GLY A 81 2.39 -8.59 -1.21
CA GLY A 81 3.56 -9.22 -0.61
C GLY A 81 3.75 -10.71 -0.93
N GLY A 82 2.85 -11.32 -1.72
CA GLY A 82 2.88 -12.76 -2.06
C GLY A 82 2.31 -13.70 -0.98
N THR A 83 1.83 -13.15 0.13
CA THR A 83 1.08 -13.85 1.20
C THR A 83 -0.41 -13.49 1.11
N GLY A 84 -1.23 -13.74 2.14
CA GLY A 84 -2.61 -13.26 2.20
C GLY A 84 -2.73 -11.73 2.28
N ILE A 85 -3.87 -11.22 2.72
CA ILE A 85 -4.10 -9.78 2.91
C ILE A 85 -3.36 -9.34 4.17
N GLU A 86 -2.26 -8.62 4.03
CA GLU A 86 -1.52 -8.06 5.17
C GLU A 86 -2.15 -6.74 5.63
N ILE A 87 -2.45 -6.63 6.91
CA ILE A 87 -3.11 -5.48 7.52
C ILE A 87 -2.32 -5.03 8.75
N LEU A 88 -1.96 -3.76 8.80
CA LEU A 88 -1.36 -3.10 9.96
C LEU A 88 -2.14 -1.82 10.27
N CYS A 89 -2.82 -1.77 11.41
CA CYS A 89 -3.60 -0.59 11.79
C CYS A 89 -2.93 0.24 12.88
N SER A 90 -3.40 1.49 13.00
CA SER A 90 -3.02 2.41 14.07
C SER A 90 -3.32 1.80 15.45
N ASN A 91 -2.55 2.18 16.47
CA ASN A 91 -2.75 1.68 17.83
C ASN A 91 -4.19 1.96 18.34
N GLY A 92 -4.87 0.92 18.82
CA GLY A 92 -6.25 0.99 19.32
C GLY A 92 -7.34 0.71 18.29
N VAL A 93 -6.99 0.60 17.00
CA VAL A 93 -7.94 0.26 15.93
C VAL A 93 -8.26 -1.24 15.98
N THR A 94 -9.55 -1.59 15.94
CA THR A 94 -10.02 -2.99 15.94
C THR A 94 -10.85 -3.24 14.68
N PRO A 95 -10.20 -3.59 13.56
CA PRO A 95 -10.88 -3.65 12.27
C PRO A 95 -11.67 -4.95 12.08
N THR A 96 -12.72 -4.86 11.28
CA THR A 96 -13.53 -5.98 10.79
C THR A 96 -13.49 -5.99 9.27
N PHE A 97 -13.10 -7.13 8.69
CA PHE A 97 -13.07 -7.36 7.26
C PHE A 97 -14.35 -8.08 6.81
N SER A 98 -15.07 -7.48 5.86
CA SER A 98 -16.37 -7.97 5.40
C SER A 98 -16.41 -8.11 3.89
N LEU A 99 -17.01 -9.19 3.42
CA LEU A 99 -17.42 -9.34 2.03
C LEU A 99 -18.76 -8.62 1.82
N VAL A 100 -18.84 -7.79 0.78
CA VAL A 100 -20.06 -7.06 0.43
C VAL A 100 -20.80 -7.75 -0.70
N SER A 101 -20.12 -7.99 -1.83
CA SER A 101 -20.69 -8.64 -3.01
C SER A 101 -19.61 -9.01 -4.03
N GLY A 102 -19.89 -9.94 -4.94
CA GLY A 102 -19.22 -10.09 -6.23
C GLY A 102 -20.02 -9.48 -7.37
N ALA A 103 -19.33 -9.09 -8.44
CA ALA A 103 -19.96 -8.44 -9.58
C ALA A 103 -20.95 -9.35 -10.32
N ASN A 104 -20.77 -10.67 -10.22
CA ASN A 104 -21.60 -11.66 -10.91
C ASN A 104 -22.32 -12.64 -9.96
N ASP A 105 -22.41 -12.35 -8.67
CA ASP A 105 -23.12 -13.20 -7.69
C ASP A 105 -24.52 -13.66 -8.14
N PRO A 106 -25.37 -12.81 -8.77
CA PRO A 106 -26.70 -13.24 -9.21
C PRO A 106 -26.71 -14.36 -10.25
N SER A 107 -25.58 -14.64 -10.91
CA SER A 107 -25.45 -15.70 -11.90
C SER A 107 -24.95 -17.03 -11.32
N SER A 108 -24.56 -17.06 -10.03
CA SER A 108 -24.10 -18.29 -9.37
C SER A 108 -25.26 -19.28 -9.16
N THR A 109 -24.99 -20.57 -9.31
CA THR A 109 -25.98 -21.67 -9.20
C THR A 109 -25.56 -22.79 -8.23
N THR A 110 -24.25 -23.01 -8.09
CA THR A 110 -23.62 -24.05 -7.27
C THR A 110 -22.79 -23.44 -6.14
N GLY A 111 -22.04 -22.37 -6.43
CA GLY A 111 -21.30 -21.58 -5.45
C GLY A 111 -22.10 -20.37 -4.95
N ASN A 112 -21.39 -19.37 -4.45
CA ASN A 112 -21.96 -18.10 -3.96
C ASN A 112 -21.44 -16.89 -4.72
N HIS A 113 -20.43 -17.10 -5.55
CA HIS A 113 -19.88 -16.13 -6.47
C HIS A 113 -19.72 -16.77 -7.84
N ALA A 114 -19.67 -15.96 -8.88
CA ALA A 114 -19.41 -16.42 -10.23
C ALA A 114 -18.40 -15.51 -10.92
N MET A 115 -17.60 -16.08 -11.81
CA MET A 115 -16.74 -15.35 -12.74
C MET A 115 -17.30 -15.51 -14.15
N THR A 116 -17.12 -14.51 -15.00
CA THR A 116 -17.68 -14.48 -16.36
C THR A 116 -16.62 -14.26 -17.42
N ASN A 117 -16.81 -14.88 -18.58
CA ASN A 117 -16.08 -14.56 -19.81
C ASN A 117 -16.86 -13.59 -20.72
N GLY A 118 -17.99 -13.07 -20.25
CA GLY A 118 -18.93 -12.22 -21.00
C GLY A 118 -20.12 -12.96 -21.64
N SER A 119 -20.10 -14.29 -21.64
CA SER A 119 -21.19 -15.12 -22.19
C SER A 119 -21.62 -16.26 -21.27
N GLU A 120 -20.65 -16.86 -20.58
CA GLU A 120 -20.82 -17.98 -19.68
C GLU A 120 -20.30 -17.61 -18.29
N PHE A 121 -20.69 -18.40 -17.29
CA PHE A 121 -20.30 -18.22 -15.90
C PHE A 121 -19.62 -19.48 -15.36
N VAL A 122 -18.63 -19.29 -14.49
CA VAL A 122 -17.99 -20.34 -13.70
C VAL A 122 -18.12 -19.98 -12.23
N ASP A 123 -18.68 -20.88 -11.44
CA ASP A 123 -19.01 -20.60 -10.04
C ASP A 123 -17.80 -20.84 -9.15
N TYR A 124 -17.70 -20.11 -8.05
CA TYR A 124 -16.72 -20.36 -7.01
C TYR A 124 -17.25 -20.01 -5.61
N THR A 125 -16.58 -20.59 -4.62
CA THR A 125 -16.86 -20.40 -3.20
C THR A 125 -15.60 -19.98 -2.47
N LEU A 126 -15.72 -18.99 -1.57
CA LEU A 126 -14.64 -18.55 -0.69
C LEU A 126 -14.73 -19.22 0.67
N PHE A 127 -13.58 -19.40 1.32
CA PHE A 127 -13.44 -20.02 2.63
C PHE A 127 -12.40 -19.28 3.47
N THR A 128 -12.59 -19.31 4.79
CA THR A 128 -11.67 -18.68 5.76
C THR A 128 -10.59 -19.64 6.30
N ASP A 129 -10.69 -20.92 5.97
CA ASP A 129 -9.80 -21.98 6.45
C ASP A 129 -9.25 -22.82 5.29
N SER A 130 -8.05 -23.38 5.49
CA SER A 130 -7.35 -24.19 4.50
C SER A 130 -8.06 -25.51 4.17
N ASP A 131 -8.86 -26.01 5.10
CA ASP A 131 -9.64 -27.24 4.92
C ASP A 131 -10.95 -26.99 4.14
N ARG A 132 -11.24 -25.72 3.82
CA ARG A 132 -12.41 -25.28 3.03
C ARG A 132 -13.72 -25.72 3.66
N SER A 133 -13.78 -25.66 4.98
CA SER A 133 -14.94 -26.08 5.77
C SER A 133 -15.84 -24.92 6.17
N THR A 134 -15.29 -23.71 6.27
CA THR A 134 -15.96 -22.48 6.72
C THR A 134 -16.06 -21.51 5.55
N GLN A 135 -17.20 -21.54 4.89
CA GLN A 135 -17.54 -20.66 3.79
C GLN A 135 -17.51 -19.19 4.23
N PHE A 136 -16.85 -18.34 3.47
CA PHE A 136 -16.83 -16.90 3.70
C PHE A 136 -17.94 -16.21 2.90
N THR A 137 -18.79 -15.45 3.60
CA THR A 137 -19.96 -14.76 3.06
C THR A 137 -20.12 -13.39 3.73
N SER A 138 -21.08 -12.59 3.29
CA SER A 138 -21.42 -11.32 3.95
C SER A 138 -22.01 -11.50 5.36
N SER A 139 -22.43 -12.71 5.74
CA SER A 139 -23.03 -13.00 7.05
C SER A 139 -22.02 -13.34 8.15
N ASN A 140 -20.76 -13.60 7.79
CA ASN A 140 -19.70 -13.99 8.72
C ASN A 140 -18.40 -13.20 8.45
N PRO A 141 -18.38 -11.90 8.77
CA PRO A 141 -17.18 -11.09 8.63
C PRO A 141 -16.05 -11.58 9.54
N ILE A 142 -14.82 -11.25 9.17
CA ILE A 142 -13.60 -11.63 9.90
C ILE A 142 -13.23 -10.47 10.84
N ALA A 143 -13.33 -10.73 12.15
CA ALA A 143 -12.83 -9.80 13.15
C ALA A 143 -11.32 -9.98 13.34
N LEU A 144 -10.57 -8.89 13.26
CA LEU A 144 -9.15 -8.85 13.58
C LEU A 144 -8.96 -8.39 15.03
N SER A 145 -7.74 -8.57 15.56
CA SER A 145 -7.46 -8.09 16.91
C SER A 145 -7.34 -6.56 16.97
N THR A 146 -7.34 -6.02 18.19
CA THR A 146 -6.99 -4.62 18.41
C THR A 146 -5.49 -4.42 18.17
N PHE A 147 -5.15 -3.58 17.19
CA PHE A 147 -3.76 -3.34 16.81
C PHE A 147 -3.01 -2.49 17.84
N ASN A 148 -1.70 -2.75 17.97
CA ASN A 148 -0.78 -1.97 18.79
C ASN A 148 0.01 -0.90 18.00
N GLY A 149 -0.25 -0.79 16.69
CA GLY A 149 0.46 0.13 15.78
C GLY A 149 1.80 -0.38 15.25
N VAL A 150 2.18 -1.63 15.54
CA VAL A 150 3.48 -2.20 15.16
C VAL A 150 3.32 -3.55 14.46
N ASP A 151 2.54 -4.46 15.03
CA ASP A 151 2.39 -5.82 14.51
C ASP A 151 1.28 -5.91 13.46
N SER A 152 1.58 -6.56 12.33
CA SER A 152 0.61 -6.85 11.27
C SER A 152 -0.16 -8.15 11.53
N GLU A 153 -1.39 -8.23 11.04
CA GLU A 153 -2.13 -9.47 10.90
C GLU A 153 -2.35 -9.82 9.43
N THR A 154 -2.51 -11.11 9.12
CA THR A 154 -2.75 -11.58 7.76
C THR A 154 -4.08 -12.31 7.66
N ILE A 155 -4.96 -11.87 6.77
CA ILE A 155 -6.17 -12.61 6.40
C ILE A 155 -5.82 -13.55 5.24
N ASN A 156 -6.02 -14.84 5.46
CA ASN A 156 -5.92 -15.84 4.39
C ASN A 156 -7.33 -16.21 3.93
N LEU A 157 -7.56 -16.17 2.62
CA LEU A 157 -8.79 -16.66 1.99
C LEU A 157 -8.44 -17.76 1.01
N TYR A 158 -9.29 -18.77 0.97
CA TYR A 158 -9.17 -19.94 0.11
C TYR A 158 -10.38 -19.97 -0.82
N ALA A 159 -10.22 -20.43 -2.06
CA ALA A 159 -11.34 -20.48 -3.00
C ALA A 159 -11.39 -21.78 -3.79
N THR A 160 -12.58 -22.31 -4.04
CA THR A 160 -12.82 -23.48 -4.90
C THR A 160 -13.74 -23.05 -6.04
N ALA A 161 -13.28 -23.19 -7.27
CA ALA A 161 -14.09 -23.03 -8.47
C ALA A 161 -14.67 -24.38 -8.90
N TYR A 162 -15.86 -24.37 -9.51
CA TYR A 162 -16.59 -25.55 -9.94
C TYR A 162 -16.77 -25.55 -11.46
N GLY A 163 -16.70 -26.72 -12.09
CA GLY A 163 -16.86 -26.89 -13.54
C GLY A 163 -18.29 -26.68 -14.05
N THR A 164 -18.83 -25.47 -13.92
CA THR A 164 -20.20 -25.11 -14.32
C THR A 164 -20.31 -24.64 -15.78
N SER A 165 -19.18 -24.45 -16.48
CA SER A 165 -19.14 -24.17 -17.93
C SER A 165 -18.14 -25.07 -18.64
N SER A 166 -18.43 -25.39 -19.91
CA SER A 166 -17.56 -26.20 -20.78
C SER A 166 -16.82 -25.41 -21.86
N VAL A 167 -16.93 -24.09 -21.81
CA VAL A 167 -16.37 -23.18 -22.81
C VAL A 167 -15.01 -22.66 -22.36
N ALA A 168 -14.00 -22.76 -23.22
CA ALA A 168 -12.69 -22.19 -22.94
C ALA A 168 -12.74 -20.65 -23.02
N GLY A 169 -12.09 -19.98 -22.08
CA GLY A 169 -12.01 -18.52 -22.05
C GLY A 169 -11.41 -18.00 -20.75
N SER A 170 -11.20 -16.68 -20.68
CA SER A 170 -10.81 -16.00 -19.45
C SER A 170 -12.06 -15.62 -18.69
N TYR A 171 -12.22 -16.16 -17.49
CA TYR A 171 -13.32 -15.82 -16.59
C TYR A 171 -12.81 -14.91 -15.49
N VAL A 172 -13.50 -13.79 -15.26
CA VAL A 172 -13.12 -12.81 -14.23
C VAL A 172 -14.32 -12.42 -13.38
N ASP A 173 -14.05 -12.07 -12.13
CA ASP A 173 -15.00 -11.46 -11.21
C ASP A 173 -14.29 -10.39 -10.39
N THR A 174 -15.06 -9.47 -9.81
CA THR A 174 -14.56 -8.47 -8.88
C THR A 174 -15.38 -8.53 -7.60
N LEU A 175 -14.71 -8.83 -6.49
CA LEU A 175 -15.31 -8.81 -5.16
C LEU A 175 -15.15 -7.43 -4.52
N ASN A 176 -16.25 -6.93 -3.98
CA ASN A 176 -16.31 -5.76 -3.12
C ASN A 176 -16.17 -6.22 -1.67
N VAL A 177 -15.17 -5.68 -0.99
CA VAL A 177 -14.89 -5.95 0.42
C VAL A 177 -14.71 -4.63 1.16
N THR A 178 -14.89 -4.65 2.47
CA THR A 178 -14.71 -3.47 3.32
C THR A 178 -13.88 -3.83 4.53
N LEU A 179 -13.06 -2.88 4.97
CA LEU A 179 -12.45 -2.87 6.29
C LEU A 179 -13.06 -1.72 7.10
N SER A 180 -13.69 -2.02 8.23
CA SER A 180 -14.34 -1.04 9.09
C SER A 180 -13.83 -1.13 10.53
N TRP A 181 -13.68 0.00 11.21
CA TRP A 181 -13.27 0.10 12.61
C TRP A 181 -14.04 1.21 13.33
#